data_AF-A0A8T0TX37-F1
#
_entry.id   AF-A0A8T0TX37-F1
#
_cell.length_a   1.000
_cell.length_b   1.000
_cell.length_c   1.000
_cell.angle_alpha   90.00
_cell.angle_beta   90.00
_cell.angle_gamma   90.00
#
_symmetry.space_group_name_H-M   'P 1'
#
loop_
_entity.id
_entity.type
_entity.pdbx_description
1 polymer ?
#
loop_
_entity_poly.entity_id
_entity_poly.type
_entity_poly.pdbx_seq_one_letter_code
_entity_poly.pdbx_strand_id
1 'polypeptide(L)'
;MSSHAAGTSNGGSGDAAAAAAAAGAARRNTRMPKYSKFTQQELPACKPILTPKWVVSVFFIVGVIFVPIGVVSLLAARDVVEIIDRYDEACVPANMTDNKLAYIQNETISKECIRNLTVMKDMKQPIFVYYELDNFYQNHRRYVKSRNDAQLRDKRKANQTSACEPEKTTANGQPIVPCGLIAWSLFNDTYSFTRGIKNLTVDKKDISWKSDREHKFGKDVFPSNFQNGALKGGATLNPLIPVCEPLFDTCFVIGGLYICSIIISICFH
;
A
#
# COMPACT_ATOMS: atom_id res chain seq x y z
N MET A 1 -59.57 -11.57 1.91
CA MET A 1 -60.93 -11.41 2.46
C MET A 1 -61.17 -9.92 2.70
N SER A 2 -62.41 -9.47 2.51
CA SER A 2 -62.91 -8.10 2.68
C SER A 2 -62.72 -7.59 4.14
N SER A 3 -62.90 -6.30 4.49
CA SER A 3 -63.64 -5.22 3.82
C SER A 3 -63.20 -3.82 4.31
N HIS A 4 -63.63 -2.78 3.60
CA HIS A 4 -63.55 -1.36 3.98
C HIS A 4 -64.30 -1.02 5.30
N ALA A 5 -63.92 0.10 5.93
CA ALA A 5 -64.81 1.27 6.08
C ALA A 5 -64.03 2.52 6.56
N ALA A 6 -64.42 3.69 6.07
CA ALA A 6 -63.98 5.00 6.54
C ALA A 6 -65.21 5.83 7.02
N GLY A 7 -64.97 6.91 7.77
CA GLY A 7 -66.01 7.81 8.29
C GLY A 7 -65.40 8.81 9.27
N THR A 8 -64.81 9.95 8.85
CA THR A 8 -65.43 11.22 8.40
C THR A 8 -65.72 12.19 9.57
N SER A 9 -65.78 13.48 9.25
CA SER A 9 -65.39 14.64 10.09
C SER A 9 -66.54 15.45 10.71
N ASN A 10 -66.16 16.59 11.32
CA ASN A 10 -66.94 17.67 11.93
C ASN A 10 -67.49 17.36 13.34
N GLY A 11 -67.60 18.32 14.25
CA GLY A 11 -67.26 19.76 14.19
C GLY A 11 -68.11 20.51 15.21
N GLY A 12 -67.53 21.42 16.01
CA GLY A 12 -68.27 22.09 17.09
C GLY A 12 -67.45 23.18 17.78
N SER A 13 -67.88 24.43 17.59
CA SER A 13 -67.33 25.66 18.16
C SER A 13 -68.05 26.09 19.45
N GLY A 14 -67.38 26.86 20.30
CA GLY A 14 -67.92 27.48 21.53
C GLY A 14 -67.44 26.75 22.79
N ASP A 15 -66.84 27.37 23.81
CA ASP A 15 -66.99 28.75 24.26
C ASP A 15 -65.71 29.31 24.90
N ALA A 16 -65.56 30.64 24.85
CA ALA A 16 -64.51 31.37 25.53
C ALA A 16 -64.94 31.76 26.96
N ALA A 17 -63.93 32.11 27.79
CA ALA A 17 -64.06 32.76 29.09
C ALA A 17 -64.59 31.91 30.27
N ALA A 18 -63.68 31.10 30.86
CA ALA A 18 -63.73 30.79 32.28
C ALA A 18 -62.33 30.94 32.93
N ALA A 19 -62.22 31.96 33.79
CA ALA A 19 -61.21 32.13 34.85
C ALA A 19 -59.72 31.90 34.53
N ALA A 20 -58.99 33.00 34.34
CA ALA A 20 -57.55 33.05 34.56
C ALA A 20 -57.24 32.89 36.07
N ALA A 21 -56.92 31.67 36.51
CA ALA A 21 -56.56 31.40 37.91
C ALA A 21 -55.70 30.13 38.12
N ALA A 22 -54.50 30.04 37.52
CA ALA A 22 -53.39 29.17 37.99
C ALA A 22 -52.08 29.34 37.19
N ALA A 23 -51.53 30.55 37.10
CA ALA A 23 -50.11 30.68 36.79
C ALA A 23 -49.32 30.19 38.02
N GLY A 24 -48.69 29.01 37.95
CA GLY A 24 -47.96 28.48 39.11
C GLY A 24 -47.79 26.96 39.21
N ALA A 25 -48.09 26.17 38.19
CA ALA A 25 -47.70 24.76 38.17
C ALA A 25 -46.18 24.63 38.02
N ALA A 26 -45.46 24.69 39.16
CA ALA A 26 -44.02 24.50 39.19
C ALA A 26 -43.66 23.15 38.53
N ARG A 27 -42.87 23.19 37.44
CA ARG A 27 -42.26 21.99 36.88
C ARG A 27 -41.40 21.35 37.97
N ARG A 28 -41.92 20.31 38.62
CA ARG A 28 -41.14 19.46 39.52
C ARG A 28 -39.96 18.93 38.70
N ASN A 29 -38.75 19.37 39.01
CA ASN A 29 -37.52 18.78 38.47
C ASN A 29 -37.36 17.38 39.06
N THR A 30 -38.12 16.43 38.53
CA THR A 30 -38.03 15.02 38.87
C THR A 30 -36.67 14.51 38.42
N ARG A 31 -35.89 13.96 39.36
CA ARG A 31 -34.61 13.27 39.07
C ARG A 31 -34.80 11.93 38.31
N MET A 32 -36.01 11.64 37.85
CA MET A 32 -36.35 10.43 37.12
C MET A 32 -35.77 10.51 35.70
N PRO A 33 -34.95 9.54 35.27
CA PRO A 33 -34.41 9.53 33.91
C PRO A 33 -35.53 9.33 32.89
N LYS A 34 -35.36 9.90 31.69
CA LYS A 34 -36.31 9.71 30.58
C LYS A 34 -36.36 8.23 30.19
N TYR A 35 -37.54 7.63 30.23
CA TYR A 35 -37.75 6.24 29.84
C TYR A 35 -37.57 6.06 28.33
N SER A 36 -36.65 5.17 27.95
CA SER A 36 -36.43 4.68 26.59
C SER A 36 -35.83 3.27 26.71
N LYS A 37 -36.12 2.37 25.77
CA LYS A 37 -35.54 1.03 25.76
C LYS A 37 -34.01 1.04 25.74
N PHE A 38 -33.40 2.10 25.20
CA PHE A 38 -31.95 2.31 25.25
C PHE A 38 -31.48 2.73 26.66
N THR A 39 -32.16 3.68 27.32
CA THR A 39 -31.76 4.15 28.65
C THR A 39 -32.01 3.13 29.76
N GLN A 40 -32.94 2.20 29.55
CA GLN A 40 -33.21 1.07 30.45
C GLN A 40 -32.45 -0.22 30.09
N GLN A 41 -31.68 -0.21 28.99
CA GLN A 41 -30.95 -1.39 28.48
C GLN A 41 -31.87 -2.59 28.10
N GLU A 42 -33.15 -2.31 27.80
CA GLU A 42 -34.20 -3.28 27.40
C GLU A 42 -34.29 -3.45 25.87
N LEU A 43 -33.17 -3.29 25.16
CA LEU A 43 -33.15 -3.52 23.71
C LEU A 43 -33.25 -5.02 23.40
N PRO A 44 -33.98 -5.42 22.35
CA PRO A 44 -34.06 -6.82 21.93
C PRO A 44 -32.68 -7.30 21.48
N ALA A 45 -32.11 -8.24 22.22
CA ALA A 45 -30.80 -8.81 21.96
C ALA A 45 -30.90 -10.34 21.86
N CYS A 46 -30.33 -10.91 20.79
CA CYS A 46 -30.11 -12.35 20.73
C CYS A 46 -28.97 -12.71 21.69
N LYS A 47 -29.21 -13.66 22.59
CA LYS A 47 -28.23 -14.19 23.55
C LYS A 47 -27.92 -15.65 23.20
N PRO A 48 -27.04 -15.92 22.22
CA PRO A 48 -26.76 -17.28 21.79
C PRO A 48 -26.03 -18.06 22.89
N ILE A 49 -26.64 -19.14 23.37
CA ILE A 49 -26.01 -20.06 24.32
C ILE A 49 -25.21 -21.10 23.54
N LEU A 50 -23.89 -21.01 23.59
CA LEU A 50 -22.95 -21.90 22.90
C LEU A 50 -22.93 -23.29 23.57
N THR A 51 -23.88 -24.16 23.20
CA THR A 51 -23.87 -25.55 23.66
C THR A 51 -22.80 -26.38 22.92
N PRO A 52 -22.17 -27.38 23.56
CA PRO A 52 -21.07 -28.14 22.94
C PRO A 52 -21.42 -28.79 21.59
N LYS A 53 -22.66 -29.29 21.43
CA LYS A 53 -23.12 -29.91 20.17
C LYS A 53 -23.10 -28.93 18.99
N TRP A 54 -23.53 -27.70 19.21
CA TRP A 54 -23.49 -26.64 18.19
C TRP A 54 -22.05 -26.26 17.84
N VAL A 55 -21.19 -26.11 18.85
CA VAL A 55 -19.78 -25.76 18.65
C VAL A 55 -19.04 -26.84 17.85
N VAL A 56 -19.21 -28.12 18.20
CA VAL A 56 -18.61 -29.24 17.46
C VAL A 56 -19.12 -29.30 16.00
N SER A 57 -20.41 -29.09 15.76
CA SER A 57 -20.97 -29.08 14.40
C SER A 57 -20.38 -27.94 13.55
N VAL A 58 -20.25 -26.73 14.10
CA VAL A 58 -19.64 -25.60 13.39
C VAL A 58 -18.17 -25.87 13.07
N PHE A 59 -17.38 -26.37 14.03
CA PHE A 59 -15.97 -26.71 13.77
C PHE A 59 -15.81 -27.82 12.74
N PHE A 60 -16.69 -28.83 12.73
CA PHE A 60 -16.67 -29.87 11.71
C PHE A 60 -16.93 -29.30 10.29
N ILE A 61 -17.94 -28.43 10.15
CA ILE A 61 -18.26 -27.78 8.87
C ILE A 61 -17.08 -26.89 8.41
N VAL A 62 -16.51 -26.08 9.30
CA VAL A 62 -15.33 -25.25 8.99
C VAL A 62 -14.15 -26.12 8.57
N GLY A 63 -13.90 -27.24 9.25
CA GLY A 63 -12.86 -28.20 8.88
C GLY A 63 -13.06 -28.81 7.50
N VAL A 64 -14.28 -29.29 7.20
CA VAL A 64 -14.63 -29.88 5.88
C VAL A 64 -14.49 -28.86 4.74
N ILE A 65 -14.65 -27.57 5.00
CA ILE A 65 -14.44 -26.50 4.00
C ILE A 65 -12.95 -26.13 3.91
N PHE A 66 -12.24 -25.97 5.04
CA PHE A 66 -10.88 -25.46 5.06
C PHE A 66 -9.83 -26.51 4.67
N VAL A 67 -10.06 -27.80 4.92
CA VAL A 67 -9.15 -28.88 4.49
C VAL A 67 -8.96 -28.91 2.97
N PRO A 68 -10.00 -29.01 2.11
CA PRO A 68 -9.81 -29.03 0.66
C PRO A 68 -9.24 -27.71 0.13
N ILE A 69 -9.64 -26.55 0.68
CA ILE A 69 -9.03 -25.26 0.33
C ILE A 69 -7.53 -25.27 0.64
N GLY A 70 -7.14 -25.68 1.85
CA GLY A 70 -5.74 -25.79 2.27
C GLY A 70 -4.92 -26.75 1.41
N VAL A 71 -5.49 -27.90 1.01
CA VAL A 71 -4.84 -28.83 0.08
C VAL A 71 -4.63 -28.21 -1.30
N VAL A 72 -5.64 -27.55 -1.87
CA VAL A 72 -5.52 -26.88 -3.18
C VAL A 72 -4.50 -25.74 -3.12
N SER A 73 -4.53 -24.91 -2.07
CA SER A 73 -3.55 -23.84 -1.85
C SER A 73 -2.12 -24.38 -1.67
N LEU A 74 -1.94 -25.50 -0.96
CA LEU A 74 -0.62 -26.12 -0.75
C LEU A 74 -0.05 -26.72 -2.03
N LEU A 75 -0.89 -27.32 -2.87
CA LEU A 75 -0.46 -27.81 -4.19
C LEU A 75 -0.06 -26.65 -5.09
N ALA A 76 -0.90 -25.62 -5.20
CA ALA A 76 -0.62 -24.41 -5.98
C ALA A 76 0.68 -23.71 -5.51
N ALA A 77 0.95 -23.65 -4.21
CA ALA A 77 2.17 -23.07 -3.66
C ALA A 77 3.44 -23.90 -3.97
N ARG A 78 3.32 -25.23 -4.08
CA ARG A 78 4.45 -26.14 -4.40
C ARG A 78 4.79 -26.21 -5.89
N ASP A 79 3.85 -25.83 -6.75
CA ASP A 79 4.04 -25.76 -8.20
C ASP A 79 4.77 -24.48 -8.65
N VAL A 80 4.92 -23.49 -7.76
CA VAL A 80 5.73 -22.29 -8.02
C VAL A 80 7.21 -22.69 -8.10
N VAL A 81 7.87 -22.25 -9.17
CA VAL A 81 9.31 -22.42 -9.37
C VAL A 81 9.97 -21.07 -9.14
N GLU A 82 10.92 -21.03 -8.21
CA GLU A 82 11.64 -19.83 -7.77
C GLU A 82 13.15 -20.08 -7.84
N ILE A 83 13.92 -19.03 -8.11
CA ILE A 83 15.39 -19.05 -8.12
C ILE A 83 15.86 -17.78 -7.40
N ILE A 84 16.61 -17.96 -6.31
CA ILE A 84 17.23 -16.90 -5.53
C ILE A 84 18.75 -17.01 -5.73
N ASP A 85 19.41 -15.92 -6.15
CA ASP A 85 20.87 -15.82 -6.19
C ASP A 85 21.29 -14.52 -5.48
N ARG A 86 22.07 -14.66 -4.40
CA ARG A 86 22.60 -13.53 -3.63
C ARG A 86 23.93 -13.09 -4.23
N TYR A 87 24.00 -11.82 -4.65
CA TYR A 87 25.12 -11.31 -5.44
C TYR A 87 25.95 -10.21 -4.76
N ASP A 88 25.54 -9.71 -3.59
CA ASP A 88 26.18 -8.60 -2.85
C ASP A 88 27.56 -8.92 -2.25
N GLU A 89 27.87 -10.21 -2.09
CA GLU A 89 29.22 -10.70 -1.77
C GLU A 89 29.93 -11.22 -3.02
N ALA A 90 29.21 -11.92 -3.90
CA ALA A 90 29.80 -12.60 -5.05
C ALA A 90 30.26 -11.64 -6.18
N CYS A 91 29.71 -10.43 -6.23
CA CYS A 91 30.10 -9.39 -7.19
C CYS A 91 31.16 -8.42 -6.66
N VAL A 92 31.54 -8.51 -5.38
CA VAL A 92 32.60 -7.67 -4.80
C VAL A 92 33.94 -8.40 -4.94
N PRO A 93 34.98 -7.76 -5.53
CA PRO A 93 36.32 -8.32 -5.59
C PRO A 93 36.86 -8.71 -4.21
N ALA A 94 37.53 -9.86 -4.11
CA ALA A 94 38.07 -10.40 -2.85
C ALA A 94 39.09 -9.48 -2.13
N ASN A 95 39.64 -8.49 -2.83
CA ASN A 95 40.54 -7.47 -2.27
C ASN A 95 39.80 -6.20 -1.75
N MET A 96 38.47 -6.13 -1.88
CA MET A 96 37.64 -5.00 -1.43
C MET A 96 36.44 -5.44 -0.55
N THR A 97 36.39 -6.70 -0.11
CA THR A 97 35.33 -7.21 0.79
C THR A 97 35.19 -6.38 2.07
N ASP A 98 36.31 -5.94 2.63
CA ASP A 98 36.36 -5.16 3.87
C ASP A 98 36.01 -3.67 3.66
N ASN A 99 35.98 -3.21 2.40
CA ASN A 99 35.67 -1.83 2.04
C ASN A 99 34.74 -1.75 0.83
N LYS A 100 33.58 -2.43 0.94
CA LYS A 100 32.52 -2.43 -0.10
C LYS A 100 32.13 -0.99 -0.53
N LEU A 101 32.15 -0.03 0.38
CA LEU A 101 31.81 1.38 0.09
C LEU A 101 32.77 2.03 -0.92
N ALA A 102 34.09 1.84 -0.76
CA ALA A 102 35.07 2.35 -1.71
C ALA A 102 34.95 1.69 -3.09
N TYR A 103 34.60 0.40 -3.15
CA TYR A 103 34.32 -0.29 -4.40
C TYR A 103 33.10 0.30 -5.13
N ILE A 104 31.98 0.49 -4.42
CA ILE A 104 30.73 1.05 -4.97
C ILE A 104 30.94 2.49 -5.48
N GLN A 105 31.64 3.33 -4.71
CA GLN A 105 31.84 4.74 -5.03
C GLN A 105 32.87 5.00 -6.13
N ASN A 106 33.77 4.05 -6.41
CA ASN A 106 34.85 4.26 -7.38
C ASN A 106 34.36 4.08 -8.82
N GLU A 107 33.97 5.18 -9.49
CA GLU A 107 33.47 5.19 -10.88
C GLU A 107 34.40 4.51 -11.90
N THR A 108 35.73 4.44 -11.66
CA THR A 108 36.72 3.86 -12.60
C THR A 108 36.73 2.33 -12.70
N ILE A 109 36.22 1.62 -11.69
CA ILE A 109 36.20 0.15 -11.66
C ILE A 109 34.90 -0.35 -12.30
N SER A 110 34.94 -1.42 -13.10
CA SER A 110 33.70 -2.05 -13.58
C SER A 110 32.95 -2.76 -12.44
N LYS A 111 31.62 -2.60 -12.42
CA LYS A 111 30.69 -3.32 -11.53
C LYS A 111 29.86 -4.36 -12.29
N GLU A 112 30.24 -4.65 -13.53
CA GLU A 112 29.63 -5.74 -14.29
C GLU A 112 29.94 -7.07 -13.60
N CYS A 113 28.89 -7.82 -13.29
CA CYS A 113 28.98 -9.08 -12.57
C CYS A 113 28.14 -10.14 -13.26
N ILE A 114 28.76 -11.27 -13.60
CA ILE A 114 28.12 -12.37 -14.33
C ILE A 114 27.76 -13.47 -13.33
N ARG A 115 26.48 -13.82 -13.28
CA ARG A 115 25.91 -14.84 -12.38
C ARG A 115 25.31 -15.98 -13.19
N ASN A 116 25.70 -17.22 -12.88
CA ASN A 116 25.22 -18.42 -13.57
C ASN A 116 24.05 -19.04 -12.80
N LEU A 117 22.83 -18.78 -13.25
CA LEU A 117 21.60 -19.31 -12.64
C LEU A 117 21.26 -20.69 -13.20
N THR A 118 21.02 -21.68 -12.32
CA THR A 118 20.64 -23.05 -12.73
C THR A 118 19.14 -23.27 -12.54
N VAL A 119 18.44 -23.45 -13.66
CA VAL A 119 16.98 -23.64 -13.71
C VAL A 119 16.65 -25.14 -13.56
N MET A 120 16.27 -25.57 -12.35
CA MET A 120 16.05 -26.99 -12.02
C MET A 120 14.71 -27.56 -12.53
N LYS A 121 13.73 -26.71 -12.85
CA LYS A 121 12.41 -27.07 -13.37
C LYS A 121 11.97 -26.03 -14.40
N ASP A 122 11.19 -26.45 -15.40
CA ASP A 122 10.66 -25.54 -16.41
C ASP A 122 9.75 -24.45 -15.78
N MET A 123 10.00 -23.19 -16.13
CA MET A 123 9.26 -22.04 -15.63
C MET A 123 8.24 -21.59 -16.68
N LYS A 124 6.95 -21.83 -16.41
CA LYS A 124 5.86 -21.41 -17.30
C LYS A 124 5.77 -19.89 -17.35
N GLN A 125 5.55 -19.35 -18.54
CA GLN A 125 5.32 -17.91 -18.75
C GLN A 125 4.01 -17.44 -18.07
N PRO A 126 3.92 -16.18 -17.60
CA PRO A 126 4.98 -15.17 -17.55
C PRO A 126 6.00 -15.43 -16.43
N ILE A 127 7.27 -15.14 -16.70
CA ILE A 127 8.35 -15.18 -15.72
C ILE A 127 8.55 -13.77 -15.17
N PHE A 128 8.54 -13.63 -13.86
CA PHE A 128 8.79 -12.37 -13.17
C PHE A 128 10.22 -12.35 -12.60
N VAL A 129 10.84 -11.17 -12.61
CA VAL A 129 12.15 -10.93 -12.01
C VAL A 129 11.95 -9.93 -10.86
N TYR A 130 12.42 -10.30 -9.68
CA TYR A 130 12.39 -9.46 -8.48
C TYR A 130 13.82 -9.24 -7.99
N TYR A 131 14.05 -8.09 -7.35
CA TYR A 131 15.25 -7.85 -6.56
C TYR A 131 14.84 -7.82 -5.07
N GLU A 132 15.69 -8.36 -4.21
CA GLU A 132 15.47 -8.39 -2.76
C GLU A 132 16.52 -7.53 -2.06
N LEU A 133 16.08 -6.69 -1.12
CA LEU A 133 16.96 -5.83 -0.32
C LEU A 133 16.83 -6.19 1.16
N ASP A 134 17.86 -6.86 1.68
CA ASP A 134 17.98 -7.16 3.10
C ASP A 134 18.48 -5.93 3.88
N ASN A 135 18.13 -5.84 5.18
CA ASN A 135 18.48 -4.74 6.09
C ASN A 135 18.07 -3.31 5.63
N PHE A 136 17.14 -3.19 4.68
CA PHE A 136 16.66 -1.90 4.15
C PHE A 136 15.29 -1.48 4.72
N TYR A 137 15.29 -0.58 5.70
CA TYR A 137 14.12 -0.22 6.51
C TYR A 137 13.13 0.76 5.83
N GLN A 138 12.52 0.34 4.71
CA GLN A 138 11.50 1.14 3.99
C GLN A 138 10.30 1.54 4.87
N ASN A 139 9.95 0.71 5.86
CA ASN A 139 8.84 0.97 6.79
C ASN A 139 9.15 2.05 7.86
N HIS A 140 10.39 2.56 7.94
CA HIS A 140 10.76 3.53 8.97
C HIS A 140 9.98 4.85 8.82
N ARG A 141 9.36 5.33 9.91
CA ARG A 141 8.44 6.48 9.92
C ARG A 141 8.98 7.75 9.24
N ARG A 142 10.29 8.02 9.31
CA ARG A 142 10.91 9.17 8.63
C ARG A 142 11.07 8.92 7.13
N TYR A 143 11.39 7.70 6.73
CA TYR A 143 11.56 7.31 5.34
C TYR A 143 10.22 7.36 4.59
N VAL A 144 9.19 6.65 5.08
CA VAL A 144 7.83 6.63 4.50
C VAL A 144 7.24 8.04 4.32
N LYS A 145 7.56 8.96 5.25
CA LYS A 145 7.09 10.35 5.20
C LYS A 145 7.88 11.24 4.24
N SER A 146 9.11 10.89 3.89
CA SER A 146 10.01 11.72 3.09
C SER A 146 9.70 11.58 1.60
N ARG A 147 8.55 12.13 1.20
CA ARG A 147 8.03 12.26 -0.17
C ARG A 147 6.93 13.32 -0.22
N ASN A 148 6.55 13.80 -1.41
CA ASN A 148 5.37 14.65 -1.57
C ASN A 148 4.44 14.19 -2.71
N ASP A 149 3.33 13.53 -2.35
CA ASP A 149 2.36 12.98 -3.31
C ASP A 149 1.65 14.05 -4.15
N ALA A 150 1.70 15.33 -3.77
CA ALA A 150 1.13 16.42 -4.55
C ALA A 150 2.13 16.93 -5.60
N GLN A 151 3.43 16.97 -5.28
CA GLN A 151 4.53 17.21 -6.22
C GLN A 151 4.57 16.12 -7.30
N LEU A 152 4.45 14.86 -6.90
CA LEU A 152 4.50 13.69 -7.78
C LEU A 152 3.27 13.56 -8.71
N ARG A 153 2.20 14.33 -8.47
CA ARG A 153 0.94 14.28 -9.24
C ARG A 153 0.73 15.46 -10.18
N ASP A 154 1.25 16.63 -9.85
CA ASP A 154 1.02 17.87 -10.59
C ASP A 154 2.29 18.72 -10.62
N LYS A 155 2.86 18.92 -11.82
CA LYS A 155 4.10 19.68 -12.02
C LYS A 155 4.05 21.10 -11.43
N ARG A 156 2.86 21.70 -11.33
CA ARG A 156 2.66 23.04 -10.73
C ARG A 156 2.95 23.06 -9.23
N LYS A 157 3.06 21.88 -8.60
CA LYS A 157 3.39 21.70 -7.19
C LYS A 157 4.85 21.29 -6.95
N ALA A 158 5.74 21.49 -7.93
CA ALA A 158 7.19 21.30 -7.79
C ALA A 158 7.76 21.88 -6.48
N ASN A 159 7.29 23.06 -6.08
CA ASN A 159 7.74 23.78 -4.87
C ASN A 159 7.21 23.20 -3.54
N GLN A 160 6.32 22.20 -3.55
CA GLN A 160 5.76 21.60 -2.33
C GLN A 160 6.69 20.52 -1.79
N THR A 161 7.76 20.92 -1.09
CA THR A 161 8.82 20.01 -0.64
C THR A 161 8.92 19.84 0.89
N SER A 162 8.00 20.43 1.66
CA SER A 162 8.02 20.46 3.14
C SER A 162 7.98 19.09 3.83
N ALA A 163 7.43 18.06 3.18
CA ALA A 163 7.41 16.69 3.70
C ALA A 163 8.70 15.90 3.40
N CYS A 164 9.54 16.40 2.48
CA CYS A 164 10.65 15.67 1.87
C CYS A 164 12.00 15.79 2.61
N GLU A 165 12.00 16.19 3.89
CA GLU A 165 13.25 16.33 4.64
C GLU A 165 14.03 15.00 4.70
N PRO A 166 15.38 15.00 4.56
CA PRO A 166 16.23 16.17 4.28
C PRO A 166 16.30 16.56 2.80
N GLU A 167 16.02 15.65 1.86
CA GLU A 167 16.20 15.81 0.41
C GLU A 167 15.07 16.63 -0.26
N LYS A 168 14.80 17.82 0.26
CA LYS A 168 13.73 18.72 -0.21
C LYS A 168 14.16 19.74 -1.27
N THR A 169 15.40 20.23 -1.18
CA THR A 169 15.92 21.36 -1.95
C THR A 169 17.43 21.21 -2.13
N THR A 170 17.99 21.72 -3.22
CA THR A 170 19.45 21.80 -3.38
C THR A 170 20.07 22.79 -2.39
N ALA A 171 21.40 22.78 -2.28
CA ALA A 171 22.15 23.79 -1.52
C ALA A 171 21.83 25.24 -1.94
N ASN A 172 21.39 25.45 -3.18
CA ASN A 172 21.00 26.76 -3.72
C ASN A 172 19.50 27.09 -3.48
N GLY A 173 18.80 26.31 -2.65
CA GLY A 173 17.39 26.50 -2.32
C GLY A 173 16.38 26.13 -3.43
N GLN A 174 16.85 25.57 -4.54
CA GLN A 174 15.95 25.14 -5.63
C GLN A 174 15.23 23.84 -5.24
N PRO A 175 13.92 23.68 -5.56
CA PRO A 175 13.18 22.45 -5.27
C PRO A 175 13.79 21.28 -6.03
N ILE A 176 13.94 20.15 -5.34
CA ILE A 176 14.29 18.88 -5.98
C ILE A 176 12.98 18.23 -6.45
N VAL A 177 12.92 17.80 -7.70
CA VAL A 177 11.83 16.97 -8.23
C VAL A 177 12.45 15.66 -8.72
N PRO A 178 12.04 14.50 -8.20
CA PRO A 178 11.29 14.31 -6.96
C PRO A 178 12.07 14.70 -5.70
N CYS A 179 11.35 15.15 -4.68
CA CYS A 179 11.94 15.32 -3.36
C CYS A 179 11.76 14.08 -2.46
N GLY A 180 12.70 13.92 -1.53
CA GLY A 180 12.60 13.00 -0.39
C GLY A 180 13.41 11.71 -0.51
N LEU A 181 13.66 11.09 0.64
CA LEU A 181 14.56 9.94 0.80
C LEU A 181 14.18 8.74 -0.08
N ILE A 182 12.89 8.55 -0.36
CA ILE A 182 12.41 7.37 -1.08
C ILE A 182 12.85 7.41 -2.54
N ALA A 183 12.75 8.59 -3.16
CA ALA A 183 13.30 8.80 -4.50
C ALA A 183 14.83 8.84 -4.47
N TRP A 184 15.41 9.46 -3.44
CA TRP A 184 16.87 9.60 -3.32
C TRP A 184 17.62 8.26 -3.21
N SER A 185 17.03 7.29 -2.52
CA SER A 185 17.59 5.95 -2.31
C SER A 185 17.10 4.92 -3.34
N LEU A 186 16.74 5.37 -4.55
CA LEU A 186 16.25 4.50 -5.61
C LEU A 186 17.27 3.43 -6.00
N PHE A 187 16.81 2.20 -6.19
CA PHE A 187 17.63 1.09 -6.63
C PHE A 187 18.23 1.31 -8.03
N ASN A 188 19.52 1.00 -8.21
CA ASN A 188 20.29 1.42 -9.41
C ASN A 188 20.98 0.30 -10.20
N ASP A 189 20.90 -0.96 -9.77
CA ASP A 189 21.49 -2.05 -10.57
C ASP A 189 20.65 -2.34 -11.81
N THR A 190 21.31 -2.76 -12.89
CA THR A 190 20.66 -3.15 -14.14
C THR A 190 20.95 -4.61 -14.46
N TYR A 191 19.88 -5.40 -14.54
CA TYR A 191 19.97 -6.82 -14.89
C TYR A 191 19.84 -7.04 -16.41
N SER A 192 20.65 -7.95 -16.93
CA SER A 192 20.50 -8.51 -18.28
C SER A 192 20.62 -10.03 -18.20
N PHE A 193 19.87 -10.75 -19.03
CA PHE A 193 19.77 -12.20 -18.97
C PHE A 193 20.08 -12.81 -20.34
N THR A 194 20.86 -13.88 -20.33
CA THR A 194 21.19 -14.67 -21.53
C THR A 194 21.00 -16.16 -21.23
N ARG A 195 20.62 -16.92 -22.24
CA ARG A 195 20.46 -18.38 -22.18
C ARG A 195 21.24 -19.00 -23.32
N GLY A 196 22.49 -19.34 -23.03
CA GLY A 196 23.47 -19.68 -24.07
C GLY A 196 23.72 -18.47 -24.96
N ILE A 197 23.40 -18.60 -26.25
CA ILE A 197 23.59 -17.54 -27.26
C ILE A 197 22.34 -16.62 -27.38
N LYS A 198 21.21 -16.98 -26.73
CA LYS A 198 19.96 -16.20 -26.82
C LYS A 198 19.88 -15.16 -25.72
N ASN A 199 19.76 -13.89 -26.09
CA ASN A 199 19.43 -12.82 -25.15
C ASN A 199 17.95 -12.95 -24.73
N LEU A 200 17.69 -12.83 -23.43
CA LEU A 200 16.34 -12.79 -22.86
C LEU A 200 16.01 -11.34 -22.53
N THR A 201 15.17 -10.72 -23.35
CA THR A 201 14.70 -9.35 -23.11
C THR A 201 13.74 -9.33 -21.93
N VAL A 202 14.10 -8.62 -20.87
CA VAL A 202 13.19 -8.31 -19.76
C VAL A 202 12.31 -7.14 -20.18
N ASP A 203 10.99 -7.34 -20.21
CA ASP A 203 10.07 -6.23 -20.37
C ASP A 203 10.01 -5.42 -19.07
N LYS A 204 10.20 -4.10 -19.19
CA LYS A 204 10.11 -3.15 -18.09
C LYS A 204 8.76 -2.43 -18.07
N LYS A 205 7.91 -2.62 -19.09
CA LYS A 205 6.64 -1.90 -19.24
C LYS A 205 5.53 -2.50 -18.38
N ASP A 206 4.59 -1.63 -18.00
CA ASP A 206 3.37 -1.95 -17.26
C ASP A 206 3.53 -2.67 -15.89
N ILE A 207 4.76 -2.81 -15.38
CA ILE A 207 5.08 -3.58 -14.16
C ILE A 207 4.69 -2.93 -12.82
N SER A 208 4.06 -1.75 -12.82
CA SER A 208 3.50 -1.10 -11.63
C SER A 208 1.97 -1.27 -11.54
N TRP A 209 1.31 -0.71 -10.53
CA TRP A 209 -0.16 -0.68 -10.49
C TRP A 209 -0.74 0.28 -11.54
N LYS A 210 -1.83 -0.15 -12.21
CA LYS A 210 -2.56 0.69 -13.18
C LYS A 210 -3.05 2.00 -12.55
N SER A 211 -3.54 1.95 -11.31
CA SER A 211 -3.93 3.13 -10.51
C SER A 211 -2.80 4.15 -10.36
N ASP A 212 -1.57 3.67 -10.28
CA ASP A 212 -0.42 4.51 -10.00
C ASP A 212 0.01 5.27 -11.26
N ARG A 213 -0.01 4.59 -12.42
CA ARG A 213 0.21 5.18 -13.76
C ARG A 213 -0.88 6.13 -14.22
N GLU A 214 -2.13 5.92 -13.80
CA GLU A 214 -3.28 6.64 -14.35
C GLU A 214 -3.84 7.73 -13.42
N HIS A 215 -3.65 7.62 -12.10
CA HIS A 215 -4.32 8.50 -11.12
C HIS A 215 -3.41 9.05 -10.01
N LYS A 216 -2.40 8.29 -9.57
CA LYS A 216 -1.54 8.69 -8.43
C LYS A 216 -0.46 9.68 -8.85
N PHE A 217 0.20 9.42 -9.99
CA PHE A 217 1.34 10.15 -10.49
C PHE A 217 1.05 10.90 -11.80
N GLY A 218 1.71 12.04 -11.98
CA GLY A 218 1.51 12.91 -13.15
C GLY A 218 2.41 12.52 -14.31
N LYS A 219 1.83 12.37 -15.50
CA LYS A 219 2.55 12.05 -16.75
C LYS A 219 3.41 13.21 -17.26
N ASP A 220 3.25 14.40 -16.69
CA ASP A 220 3.95 15.63 -17.05
C ASP A 220 4.84 16.18 -15.93
N VAL A 221 5.10 15.37 -14.89
CA VAL A 221 6.11 15.65 -13.86
C VAL A 221 7.43 15.05 -14.33
N PHE A 222 8.48 15.86 -14.43
CA PHE A 222 9.81 15.45 -14.88
C PHE A 222 10.86 15.69 -13.78
N PRO A 223 11.92 14.86 -13.69
CA PRO A 223 13.02 15.08 -12.78
C PRO A 223 13.72 16.43 -13.01
N SER A 224 14.02 17.15 -11.93
CA SER A 224 14.79 18.40 -11.97
C SER A 224 15.56 18.59 -10.66
N ASN A 225 16.78 19.14 -10.75
CA ASN A 225 17.68 19.37 -9.62
C ASN A 225 18.05 18.11 -8.78
N PHE A 226 17.73 16.92 -9.27
CA PHE A 226 17.93 15.65 -8.58
C PHE A 226 19.41 15.24 -8.54
N GLN A 227 19.91 14.88 -7.35
CA GLN A 227 21.30 14.46 -7.08
C GLN A 227 22.40 15.39 -7.63
N ASN A 228 22.11 16.68 -7.82
CA ASN A 228 23.06 17.68 -8.34
C ASN A 228 23.99 18.25 -7.25
N GLY A 229 24.55 17.38 -6.39
CA GLY A 229 25.34 17.76 -5.22
C GLY A 229 26.46 16.77 -4.91
N ALA A 230 27.22 17.04 -3.85
CA ALA A 230 28.34 16.18 -3.43
C ALA A 230 27.87 14.82 -2.88
N LEU A 231 26.66 14.76 -2.32
CA LEU A 231 26.00 13.50 -2.00
C LEU A 231 25.25 13.02 -3.24
N LYS A 232 25.64 11.86 -3.77
CA LYS A 232 24.82 11.05 -4.66
C LYS A 232 24.11 9.99 -3.83
N GLY A 233 22.84 9.74 -4.13
CA GLY A 233 22.06 8.65 -3.53
C GLY A 233 22.22 7.37 -4.36
N GLY A 234 21.10 6.69 -4.61
CA GLY A 234 21.03 5.54 -5.50
C GLY A 234 21.03 5.95 -6.98
N ALA A 235 20.01 5.55 -7.75
CA ALA A 235 19.98 5.80 -9.20
C ALA A 235 19.82 7.29 -9.55
N THR A 236 20.35 7.67 -10.71
CA THR A 236 20.27 9.03 -11.28
C THR A 236 19.15 9.11 -12.31
N LEU A 237 18.28 10.11 -12.17
CA LEU A 237 17.08 10.25 -13.01
C LEU A 237 17.34 11.03 -14.31
N ASN A 238 16.78 10.54 -15.42
CA ASN A 238 16.81 11.21 -16.72
C ASN A 238 15.76 12.34 -16.77
N PRO A 239 16.13 13.62 -16.98
CA PRO A 239 15.19 14.74 -17.02
C PRO A 239 14.24 14.74 -18.22
N LEU A 240 14.49 13.90 -19.24
CA LEU A 240 13.62 13.75 -20.42
C LEU A 240 12.50 12.71 -20.23
N ILE A 241 12.59 11.90 -19.18
CA ILE A 241 11.65 10.82 -18.87
C ILE A 241 10.74 11.29 -17.73
N PRO A 242 9.40 11.13 -17.81
CA PRO A 242 8.54 11.52 -16.72
C PRO A 242 8.81 10.65 -15.49
N VAL A 243 8.64 11.27 -14.33
CA VAL A 243 8.71 10.64 -13.00
C VAL A 243 8.02 9.26 -12.98
N CYS A 244 6.83 9.15 -13.56
CA CYS A 244 6.09 7.90 -13.65
C CYS A 244 6.08 7.28 -15.05
N GLU A 245 7.26 6.86 -15.51
CA GLU A 245 7.38 5.75 -16.46
C GLU A 245 7.61 4.44 -15.66
N PRO A 246 7.03 3.27 -16.04
CA PRO A 246 6.86 2.19 -15.09
C PRO A 246 8.14 1.41 -14.74
N LEU A 247 8.54 1.50 -13.47
CA LEU A 247 9.11 0.43 -12.63
C LEU A 247 8.62 0.68 -11.18
N PHE A 248 8.50 -0.25 -10.22
CA PHE A 248 8.47 -1.73 -10.17
C PHE A 248 7.38 -2.07 -9.12
N ASP A 249 6.36 -2.90 -9.38
CA ASP A 249 5.56 -3.55 -8.32
C ASP A 249 4.48 -4.55 -8.80
N THR A 250 4.65 -5.84 -8.46
CA THR A 250 3.54 -6.82 -8.46
C THR A 250 3.42 -7.46 -7.08
N CYS A 251 2.43 -7.03 -6.29
CA CYS A 251 2.05 -7.73 -5.06
C CYS A 251 1.04 -8.83 -5.42
N PHE A 252 1.46 -10.09 -5.36
CA PHE A 252 0.58 -11.22 -5.68
C PHE A 252 -0.34 -11.53 -4.49
N VAL A 253 -1.65 -11.45 -4.71
CA VAL A 253 -2.65 -11.95 -3.75
C VAL A 253 -2.77 -13.47 -3.93
N ILE A 254 -2.15 -14.23 -3.04
CA ILE A 254 -2.43 -15.67 -2.88
C ILE A 254 -3.12 -15.89 -1.52
N GLY A 255 -4.37 -16.35 -1.56
CA GLY A 255 -5.02 -16.98 -0.40
C GLY A 255 -5.35 -16.09 0.82
N GLY A 256 -5.33 -14.76 0.70
CA GLY A 256 -5.83 -13.86 1.76
C GLY A 256 -4.88 -13.63 2.94
N LEU A 257 -3.60 -14.04 2.85
CA LEU A 257 -2.57 -13.53 3.74
C LEU A 257 -2.08 -12.16 3.24
N TYR A 258 -2.31 -11.11 4.03
CA TYR A 258 -1.73 -9.79 3.80
C TYR A 258 -0.25 -9.77 4.21
N ILE A 259 0.63 -10.25 3.33
CA ILE A 259 2.05 -9.86 3.40
C ILE A 259 2.18 -8.48 2.77
N CYS A 260 1.80 -7.45 3.53
CA CYS A 260 2.18 -6.08 3.23
C CYS A 260 3.66 -5.89 3.55
N SER A 261 4.52 -6.41 2.67
CA SER A 261 5.72 -5.64 2.33
C SER A 261 5.22 -4.27 1.92
N ILE A 262 5.63 -3.22 2.64
CA ILE A 262 5.33 -1.84 2.30
C ILE A 262 6.24 -1.50 1.12
N ILE A 263 5.95 -2.08 -0.05
CA ILE A 263 6.64 -1.70 -1.28
C ILE A 263 6.03 -0.37 -1.66
N ILE A 264 6.87 0.65 -1.54
CA ILE A 264 6.47 2.01 -1.78
C ILE A 264 6.48 2.20 -3.29
N SER A 265 5.36 1.84 -3.95
CA SER A 265 5.16 2.13 -5.37
C SER A 265 5.25 3.64 -5.58
N ILE A 266 6.45 4.07 -5.93
CA ILE A 266 6.82 5.40 -6.39
C ILE A 266 7.69 5.09 -7.60
N CYS A 267 7.14 5.33 -8.78
CA CYS A 267 7.92 5.19 -9.99
C CYS A 267 9.05 6.22 -9.96
N PHE A 268 10.26 5.68 -10.09
CA PHE A 268 11.50 6.35 -10.45
C PHE A 268 12.40 5.33 -11.15
N HIS A 269 13.31 5.80 -12.00
CA HIS A 269 14.07 5.01 -12.96
C HIS A 269 15.55 4.85 -12.60
#